data_AF-A0A822HNS2-F1
#
_entry.id   AF-A0A822HNS2-F1
#
_cell.length_a   1.000
_cell.length_b   1.000
_cell.length_c   1.000
_cell.angle_alpha   90.00
_cell.angle_beta   90.00
_cell.angle_gamma   90.00
#
_symmetry.space_group_name_H-M   'P 1'
#
loop_
_entity.id
_entity.type
_entity.pdbx_description
1 polymer ?
#
loop_
_entity_poly.entity_id
_entity_poly.type
_entity_poly.pdbx_seq_one_letter_code
_entity_poly.pdbx_strand_id
1 'polypeptide(L)'
;PRIFRTFDRDNSGKLSFEEFLSAVVMMNHDMPRRDRVGFLIDQNNIYGNEYGDGRITSEYGEQVFEYLNNYYGLPPGSANQYWQQVDTYNRGYVTREELMDYISIII
;
A
#
# COMPACT_ATOMS: atom_id res chain seq x y z
N PRO A 1 11.93 0.47 -18.73
CA PRO A 1 12.38 -0.62 -17.82
C PRO A 1 12.35 -0.31 -16.31
N ARG A 2 12.10 0.93 -15.85
CA ARG A 2 11.95 1.24 -14.40
C ARG A 2 10.49 1.18 -13.93
N ILE A 3 9.57 1.81 -14.66
CA ILE A 3 8.13 1.82 -14.34
C ILE A 3 7.54 0.40 -14.24
N PHE A 4 7.96 -0.51 -15.14
CA PHE A 4 7.51 -1.91 -15.07
C PHE A 4 7.91 -2.59 -13.75
N ARG A 5 9.17 -2.40 -13.31
CA ARG A 5 9.66 -2.97 -12.04
C ARG A 5 9.01 -2.35 -10.80
N THR A 6 8.45 -1.15 -10.92
CA THR A 6 7.65 -0.56 -9.84
C THR A 6 6.38 -1.36 -9.58
N PHE A 7 5.85 -2.05 -10.59
CA PHE A 7 4.57 -2.76 -10.52
C PHE A 7 4.71 -4.29 -10.48
N ASP A 8 5.79 -4.85 -11.02
CA ASP A 8 6.18 -6.27 -10.92
C ASP A 8 6.78 -6.54 -9.53
N ARG A 9 5.90 -6.77 -8.54
CA ARG A 9 6.23 -6.89 -7.12
C ARG A 9 6.92 -8.21 -6.83
N ASP A 10 6.46 -9.29 -7.46
CA ASP A 10 7.04 -10.62 -7.29
C ASP A 10 8.32 -10.83 -8.13
N ASN A 11 8.71 -9.83 -8.92
CA ASN A 11 9.85 -9.86 -9.84
C ASN A 11 9.78 -11.03 -10.83
N SER A 12 8.58 -11.47 -11.19
CA SER A 12 8.35 -12.54 -12.15
C SER A 12 8.72 -12.14 -13.59
N GLY A 13 8.91 -10.84 -13.85
CA GLY A 13 9.10 -10.30 -15.19
C GLY A 13 7.80 -10.21 -15.99
N LYS A 14 6.66 -10.41 -15.32
CA LYS A 14 5.30 -10.28 -15.85
C LYS A 14 4.49 -9.40 -14.90
N LEU A 15 3.31 -8.97 -15.32
CA LEU A 15 2.33 -8.40 -14.39
C LEU A 15 1.20 -9.42 -14.26
N SER A 16 0.97 -9.86 -13.03
CA SER A 16 -0.30 -10.48 -12.64
C SER A 16 -1.45 -9.50 -12.89
N PHE A 17 -2.68 -10.00 -12.90
CA PHE A 17 -3.84 -9.15 -13.13
C PHE A 17 -3.97 -8.07 -12.04
N GLU A 18 -3.65 -8.43 -10.81
CA GLU A 18 -3.68 -7.62 -9.60
C GLU A 18 -2.61 -6.51 -9.66
N GLU A 19 -1.40 -6.83 -10.11
CA GLU A 19 -0.33 -5.85 -10.34
C GLU A 19 -0.67 -4.89 -11.47
N PHE A 20 -1.22 -5.40 -12.57
CA PHE A 20 -1.68 -4.57 -13.69
C PHE A 20 -2.80 -3.62 -13.25
N LEU A 21 -3.80 -4.10 -12.53
CA LEU A 21 -4.91 -3.28 -12.05
C LEU A 21 -4.42 -2.18 -11.09
N SER A 22 -3.51 -2.53 -10.18
CA SER A 22 -2.86 -1.56 -9.29
C SER A 22 -2.11 -0.49 -10.08
N ALA A 23 -1.36 -0.88 -11.11
CA ALA A 23 -0.66 0.05 -11.98
C ALA A 23 -1.63 1.03 -12.68
N VAL A 24 -2.72 0.51 -13.27
CA VAL A 24 -3.74 1.32 -13.94
C VAL A 24 -4.37 2.34 -12.98
N VAL A 25 -4.76 1.90 -11.78
CA VAL A 25 -5.36 2.79 -10.78
C VAL A 25 -4.37 3.86 -10.33
N MET A 26 -3.13 3.47 -10.01
CA MET A 26 -2.11 4.40 -9.51
C MET A 26 -1.69 5.45 -10.55
N MET A 27 -1.65 5.07 -11.82
CA MET A 27 -1.32 5.96 -12.94
C MET A 27 -2.51 6.81 -13.41
N ASN A 28 -3.73 6.54 -12.96
CA ASN A 28 -4.89 7.36 -13.30
C ASN A 28 -4.86 8.67 -12.50
N HIS A 29 -4.28 9.74 -13.06
CA HIS A 29 -4.18 11.03 -12.37
C HIS A 29 -5.48 11.83 -12.32
N ASP A 30 -6.52 11.41 -13.05
CA ASP A 30 -7.87 11.97 -12.94
C ASP A 30 -8.59 11.44 -11.68
N MET A 31 -8.14 10.31 -11.12
CA MET A 31 -8.64 9.79 -9.87
C MET A 31 -7.97 10.50 -8.68
N PRO A 32 -8.74 10.97 -7.67
CA PRO A 32 -8.17 11.57 -6.47
C PRO A 32 -7.13 10.67 -5.81
N ARG A 33 -6.03 11.27 -5.32
CA ARG A 33 -4.95 10.51 -4.66
C ARG A 33 -5.48 9.64 -3.52
N ARG A 34 -6.40 10.15 -2.70
CA ARG A 34 -7.03 9.42 -1.60
C ARG A 34 -7.71 8.15 -2.08
N ASP A 35 -8.40 8.20 -3.22
CA ASP A 35 -9.10 7.03 -3.78
C ASP A 35 -8.12 5.99 -4.33
N ARG A 36 -7.03 6.43 -4.96
CA ARG A 36 -5.96 5.53 -5.44
C ARG A 36 -5.25 4.81 -4.30
N VAL A 37 -4.94 5.54 -3.22
CA VAL A 37 -4.34 4.96 -2.02
C VAL A 37 -5.33 4.02 -1.33
N GLY A 38 -6.61 4.41 -1.24
CA GLY A 38 -7.66 3.55 -0.69
C GLY A 38 -7.76 2.24 -1.46
N PHE A 39 -7.80 2.29 -2.79
CA PHE A 39 -7.76 1.10 -3.64
C PHE A 39 -6.53 0.23 -3.36
N LEU A 40 -5.35 0.82 -3.23
CA LEU A 40 -4.12 0.09 -2.93
C LEU A 40 -4.21 -0.62 -1.57
N ILE A 41 -4.70 0.04 -0.52
CA ILE A 41 -4.89 -0.57 0.80
C ILE A 41 -5.87 -1.75 0.69
N ASP A 42 -6.99 -1.54 0.02
CA ASP A 42 -8.06 -2.54 -0.09
C ASP A 42 -7.60 -3.78 -0.87
N GLN A 43 -6.79 -3.60 -1.93
CA GLN A 43 -6.19 -4.69 -2.71
C GLN A 43 -5.11 -5.47 -1.97
N ASN A 44 -4.36 -4.84 -1.06
CA ASN A 44 -3.34 -5.55 -0.29
C ASN A 44 -3.91 -6.20 0.97
N ASN A 45 -5.12 -5.83 1.42
CA ASN A 45 -5.76 -6.39 2.61
C ASN A 45 -6.92 -7.38 2.29
N ILE A 46 -6.85 -8.14 1.20
CA ILE A 46 -7.96 -9.01 0.75
C ILE A 46 -8.43 -9.94 1.87
N TYR A 47 -7.51 -10.57 2.60
CA TYR A 47 -7.87 -11.48 3.69
C TYR A 47 -8.54 -10.77 4.87
N GLY A 48 -8.04 -9.58 5.26
CA GLY A 48 -8.67 -8.77 6.31
C GLY A 48 -10.05 -8.24 5.92
N ASN A 49 -10.31 -8.09 4.61
CA ASN A 49 -11.58 -7.61 4.06
C ASN A 49 -12.60 -8.74 3.83
N GLU A 50 -12.17 -9.93 3.42
CA GLU A 50 -13.04 -11.06 3.09
C GLU A 50 -13.38 -11.92 4.33
N TYR A 51 -12.45 -12.04 5.28
CA TYR A 51 -12.57 -12.95 6.43
C TYR A 51 -12.26 -12.28 7.78
N GLY A 52 -11.82 -11.02 7.78
CA GLY A 52 -11.38 -10.29 8.96
C GLY A 52 -12.38 -9.26 9.48
N ASP A 53 -11.95 -8.53 10.50
CA ASP A 53 -12.66 -7.40 11.11
C ASP A 53 -12.30 -6.05 10.46
N GLY A 54 -11.78 -6.07 9.22
CA GLY A 54 -11.31 -4.88 8.51
C GLY A 54 -9.98 -4.31 9.05
N ARG A 55 -9.31 -5.02 9.96
CA ARG A 55 -7.96 -4.68 10.39
C ARG A 55 -6.93 -5.02 9.31
N ILE A 56 -5.89 -4.22 9.28
CA ILE A 56 -4.71 -4.35 8.43
C ILE A 56 -3.56 -4.75 9.34
N THR A 57 -2.92 -5.89 9.07
CA THR A 57 -1.77 -6.38 9.83
C THR A 57 -0.48 -5.68 9.39
N SER A 58 0.60 -5.89 10.15
CA SER A 58 1.92 -5.37 9.77
C SER A 58 2.39 -5.86 8.41
N GLU A 59 2.14 -7.12 8.08
CA GLU A 59 2.48 -7.71 6.78
C GLU A 59 1.84 -6.94 5.62
N TYR A 60 0.52 -6.69 5.68
CA TYR A 60 -0.18 -5.98 4.63
C TYR A 60 0.15 -4.47 4.61
N GLY A 61 0.30 -3.86 5.79
CA GLY A 61 0.68 -2.46 5.89
C GLY A 61 2.07 -2.19 5.34
N GLU A 62 3.05 -3.06 5.61
CA GLU A 62 4.39 -2.95 5.05
C GLU A 62 4.38 -3.05 3.52
N GLN A 63 3.60 -3.97 2.94
CA GLN A 63 3.44 -4.08 1.47
C GLN A 63 2.88 -2.79 0.85
N VAL A 64 1.92 -2.14 1.52
CA VAL A 64 1.40 -0.83 1.08
C VAL A 64 2.52 0.22 1.09
N PHE A 65 3.32 0.30 2.16
CA PHE A 65 4.43 1.25 2.23
C PHE A 65 5.55 0.96 1.22
N GLU A 66 5.88 -0.30 0.96
CA GLU A 66 6.83 -0.66 -0.10
C GLU A 66 6.35 -0.19 -1.46
N TYR A 67 5.06 -0.41 -1.75
CA TYR A 67 4.46 0.03 -3.00
C TYR A 67 4.50 1.56 -3.14
N LEU A 68 4.10 2.29 -2.10
CA LEU A 68 4.13 3.75 -2.09
C LEU A 68 5.55 4.28 -2.22
N ASN A 69 6.53 3.64 -1.59
CA ASN A 69 7.94 3.99 -1.73
C ASN A 69 8.43 3.80 -3.17
N ASN A 70 8.10 2.66 -3.79
CA ASN A 70 8.50 2.38 -5.16
C ASN A 70 7.85 3.32 -6.19
N TYR A 71 6.66 3.84 -5.90
CA TYR A 71 5.92 4.71 -6.81
C TYR A 71 6.17 6.22 -6.58
N TYR A 72 6.10 6.68 -5.33
CA TYR A 72 6.25 8.10 -4.97
C TYR A 72 7.66 8.49 -4.53
N GLY A 73 8.53 7.52 -4.19
CA GLY A 73 9.84 7.79 -3.60
C GLY A 73 9.69 8.42 -2.22
N LEU A 74 9.16 7.67 -1.26
CA LEU A 74 8.97 8.14 0.11
C LEU A 74 10.32 8.59 0.72
N PRO A 75 10.30 9.46 1.75
CA PRO A 75 11.51 9.80 2.50
C PRO A 75 12.31 8.56 2.94
N PRO A 76 13.62 8.69 3.25
CA PRO A 76 14.43 7.57 3.70
C PRO A 76 13.79 6.85 4.90
N GLY A 77 13.37 5.61 4.70
CA GLY A 77 12.75 4.76 5.70
C GLY A 77 12.37 3.41 5.11
N SER A 78 12.47 2.33 5.90
CA SER A 78 11.93 1.03 5.52
C SER A 78 10.41 1.00 5.71
N ALA A 79 9.72 0.12 5.00
CA ALA A 79 8.29 -0.10 5.21
C ALA A 79 7.96 -0.42 6.68
N ASN A 80 8.82 -1.18 7.35
CA ASN A 80 8.72 -1.46 8.78
C ASN A 80 8.83 -0.19 9.65
N GLN A 81 9.69 0.76 9.31
CA GLN A 81 9.78 2.03 10.02
C GLN A 81 8.54 2.91 9.84
N TYR A 82 7.90 2.87 8.66
CA TYR A 82 6.61 3.52 8.44
C TYR A 82 5.49 2.82 9.22
N TRP A 83 5.51 1.48 9.24
CA TRP A 83 4.57 0.68 10.01
C TRP A 83 4.61 0.99 11.51
N GLN A 84 5.81 1.04 12.11
CA GLN A 84 5.96 1.36 13.53
C GLN A 84 5.41 2.74 13.90
N GLN A 85 5.38 3.68 12.96
CA GLN A 85 4.83 5.02 13.18
C GLN A 85 3.30 5.05 13.13
N VAL A 86 2.65 4.15 12.38
CA VAL A 86 1.18 4.06 12.34
C VAL A 86 0.62 3.16 13.43
N ASP A 87 1.29 2.05 13.77
CA ASP A 87 0.91 1.19 14.89
C ASP A 87 1.52 1.67 16.21
N THR A 88 1.18 2.90 16.61
CA THR A 88 1.76 3.58 17.79
C THR A 88 1.54 2.83 19.10
N TYR A 89 0.51 1.97 19.15
CA TYR A 89 0.16 1.17 20.32
C TYR A 89 0.74 -0.26 20.26
N ASN A 90 1.50 -0.59 19.21
CA ASN A 90 2.10 -1.91 18.99
C ASN A 90 1.07 -3.06 19.10
N ARG A 91 -0.10 -2.86 18.47
CA ARG A 91 -1.19 -3.84 18.46
C ARG A 91 -0.95 -4.99 17.48
N GLY A 92 -0.03 -4.80 16.54
CA GLY A 92 0.17 -5.67 15.38
C GLY A 92 -0.83 -5.43 14.25
N TYR A 93 -1.71 -4.43 14.39
CA TYR A 93 -2.69 -4.05 13.38
C TYR A 93 -3.12 -2.59 13.48
N VAL A 94 -3.64 -2.06 12.37
CA VAL A 94 -4.31 -0.76 12.28
C VAL A 94 -5.61 -0.88 11.50
N THR A 95 -6.49 0.11 11.66
CA THR A 95 -7.69 0.26 10.83
C THR A 95 -7.36 0.90 9.49
N ARG A 96 -8.25 0.74 8.52
CA ARG A 96 -8.16 1.42 7.23
C ARG A 96 -8.02 2.93 7.37
N GLU A 97 -8.77 3.55 8.28
CA GLU A 97 -8.73 5.00 8.47
C GLU A 97 -7.41 5.45 9.10
N GLU A 98 -6.91 4.75 10.12
CA GLU A 98 -5.59 5.02 10.73
C GLU A 98 -4.47 4.98 9.67
N LEU A 99 -4.50 3.99 8.77
CA LEU A 99 -3.50 3.89 7.70
C LEU A 99 -3.67 4.98 6.64
N MET A 100 -4.90 5.26 6.21
CA MET A 100 -5.20 6.32 5.23
C MET A 100 -4.77 7.70 5.73
N ASP A 101 -5.08 8.03 6.98
CA ASP A 101 -4.74 9.31 7.58
C ASP A 101 -3.23 9.46 7.69
N TYR A 102 -2.52 8.43 8.14
CA TYR A 102 -1.06 8.46 8.19
C TYR A 102 -0.44 8.63 6.80
N ILE A 103 -0.90 7.87 5.79
CA ILE A 103 -0.37 8.01 4.43
C ILE A 103 -0.59 9.42 3.89
N SER A 104 -1.76 10.04 4.17
CA SER A 104 -2.06 11.40 3.71
C SER A 104 -1.08 12.48 4.21
N ILE A 105 -0.34 12.20 5.28
CA ILE A 105 0.66 13.11 5.85
C ILE A 105 2.01 12.96 5.13
N ILE A 106 2.35 11.76 4.67
CA ILE A 106 3.71 11.44 4.18
C ILE A 106 3.87 11.50 2.65
N ILE A 107 2.78 11.67 1.87
CA ILE A 107 2.80 11.82 0.39
C ILE A 107 2.04 13.05 -0.09
#